data_AF-A0A973JX32-F1
#
_entry.id   AF-A0A973JX32-F1
#
_cell.length_a   1.000
_cell.length_b   1.000
_cell.length_c   1.000
_cell.angle_alpha   90.00
_cell.angle_beta   90.00
_cell.angle_gamma   90.00
#
_symmetry.space_group_name_H-M   'P 1'
#
loop_
_entity.id
_entity.type
_entity.pdbx_description
1 polymer ?
#
loop_
_entity_poly.entity_id
_entity_poly.type
_entity_poly.pdbx_seq_one_letter_code
_entity_poly.pdbx_strand_id
1 'polypeptide(L)'
;MEQMTFRVPQMDCPAEEQLVRMQLAGRAGVRRLAFDLPGRTVVITHADDGAEIERLMGDLNLGAALVGRENVAELEAQADDGQQRRVLITVLLINAGLFVLELAAGLLAQSMGLVADSLDMLADAIVYSLSLYAVGQAAAHKQRVARLSGYFQLLLAAFGVVEVARRFLGAGDEPSFSLMIGISLLALAGNVASLVVLQRARSQEVHMRASWIFTTNDVLVNIGVIVAGALVFATGSKVPDLLVGAAVFCLVGYGAFRILRISR
;
A
#
# COMPACT_ATOMS: atom_id res chain seq x y z
N MET A 1 -26.38 -14.57 2.60
CA MET A 1 -25.63 -15.83 2.54
C MET A 1 -24.75 -15.89 3.76
N GLU A 2 -24.76 -17.02 4.45
CA GLU A 2 -24.00 -17.25 5.69
C GLU A 2 -23.07 -18.45 5.49
N GLN A 3 -22.02 -18.47 6.29
CA GLN A 3 -21.07 -19.56 6.38
C GLN A 3 -21.11 -20.12 7.81
N MET A 4 -21.32 -21.42 7.94
CA MET A 4 -21.33 -22.13 9.21
C MET A 4 -20.14 -23.08 9.26
N THR A 5 -19.37 -23.05 10.34
CA THR A 5 -18.25 -23.97 10.56
C THR A 5 -18.62 -24.98 11.63
N PHE A 6 -18.61 -26.26 11.29
CA PHE A 6 -18.83 -27.37 12.20
C PHE A 6 -17.52 -28.11 12.47
N ARG A 7 -17.28 -28.47 13.72
CA ARG A 7 -16.27 -29.46 14.09
C ARG A 7 -16.94 -30.82 14.14
N VAL A 8 -16.40 -31.79 13.41
CA VAL A 8 -16.93 -33.15 13.28
C VAL A 8 -15.85 -34.13 13.73
N PRO A 9 -15.75 -34.45 15.05
CA PRO A 9 -14.63 -35.19 15.62
C PRO A 9 -14.38 -36.56 14.99
N GLN A 10 -15.39 -37.20 14.41
CA GLN A 10 -15.27 -38.52 13.77
C GLN A 10 -15.00 -38.45 12.26
N MET A 11 -14.83 -37.25 11.67
CA MET A 11 -14.59 -37.08 10.23
C MET A 11 -13.11 -37.22 9.87
N ASP A 12 -12.51 -38.37 10.16
CA ASP A 12 -11.09 -38.62 9.96
C ASP A 12 -10.75 -39.42 8.70
N CYS A 13 -11.74 -39.90 7.93
CA CYS A 13 -11.50 -40.47 6.61
C CYS A 13 -12.51 -40.00 5.53
N PRO A 14 -12.21 -40.23 4.24
CA PRO A 14 -13.08 -39.81 3.13
C PRO A 14 -14.49 -40.41 3.17
N ALA A 15 -14.69 -41.54 3.87
CA ALA A 15 -16.00 -42.15 4.01
C ALA A 15 -16.94 -41.29 4.86
N GLU A 16 -16.47 -40.77 5.99
CA GLU A 16 -17.28 -39.89 6.85
C GLU A 16 -17.50 -38.52 6.21
N GLU A 17 -16.52 -37.99 5.47
CA GLU A 17 -16.74 -36.82 4.61
C GLU A 17 -17.92 -37.05 3.66
N GLN A 18 -17.93 -38.21 2.99
CA GLN A 18 -18.98 -38.54 2.02
C GLN A 18 -20.37 -38.65 2.69
N LEU A 19 -20.45 -39.14 3.93
CA LEU A 19 -21.70 -39.13 4.70
C LEU A 19 -22.22 -37.70 4.91
N VAL A 20 -21.35 -36.76 5.29
CA VAL A 20 -21.72 -35.35 5.44
C VAL A 20 -22.18 -34.76 4.10
N ARG A 21 -21.47 -35.06 3.01
CA ARG A 21 -21.89 -34.64 1.66
C ARG A 21 -23.26 -35.17 1.28
N MET A 22 -23.54 -36.45 1.54
CA MET A 22 -24.81 -37.08 1.24
C MET A 22 -25.97 -36.50 2.06
N GLN A 23 -25.74 -36.23 3.34
CA GLN A 23 -26.77 -35.65 4.22
C GLN A 23 -27.22 -34.25 3.76
N LEU A 24 -26.28 -33.47 3.25
CA LEU A 24 -26.50 -32.11 2.77
C LEU A 24 -26.81 -32.04 1.26
N ALA A 25 -26.67 -33.15 0.54
CA ALA A 25 -26.97 -33.23 -0.89
C ALA A 25 -28.48 -33.05 -1.13
N GLY A 26 -28.83 -32.20 -2.10
CA GLY A 26 -30.22 -31.96 -2.49
C GLY A 26 -30.98 -30.94 -1.62
N ARG A 27 -30.32 -30.30 -0.65
CA ARG A 27 -30.93 -29.21 0.14
C ARG A 27 -30.95 -27.90 -0.64
N ALA A 28 -32.11 -27.26 -0.70
CA ALA A 28 -32.25 -25.93 -1.28
C ALA A 28 -31.48 -24.93 -0.40
N GLY A 29 -30.52 -24.22 -0.98
CA GLY A 29 -29.79 -23.16 -0.26
C GLY A 29 -28.33 -23.48 0.05
N VAL A 30 -27.91 -24.75 0.13
CA VAL A 30 -26.48 -25.10 0.28
C VAL A 30 -25.75 -24.83 -1.04
N ARG A 31 -24.76 -23.93 -1.01
CA ARG A 31 -24.00 -23.48 -2.19
C ARG A 31 -22.63 -24.14 -2.28
N ARG A 32 -21.97 -24.34 -1.14
CA ARG A 32 -20.59 -24.86 -1.08
C ARG A 32 -20.35 -25.63 0.22
N LEU A 33 -19.58 -26.71 0.11
CA LEU A 33 -19.05 -27.48 1.23
C LEU A 33 -17.52 -27.54 1.09
N ALA A 34 -16.79 -27.14 2.12
CA ALA A 34 -15.34 -27.25 2.19
C ALA A 34 -14.94 -28.08 3.42
N PHE A 35 -14.16 -29.13 3.20
CA PHE A 35 -13.79 -30.10 4.23
C PHE A 35 -12.30 -29.99 4.54
N ASP A 36 -11.96 -30.09 5.83
CA ASP A 36 -10.60 -30.22 6.36
C ASP A 36 -10.57 -31.46 7.26
N LEU A 37 -10.10 -32.60 6.72
CA LEU A 37 -10.01 -33.85 7.48
C LEU A 37 -8.96 -33.79 8.60
N PRO A 38 -7.73 -33.27 8.39
CA PRO A 38 -6.78 -33.05 9.47
C PRO A 38 -7.34 -32.18 10.61
N GLY A 39 -8.04 -31.10 10.27
CA GLY A 39 -8.68 -30.20 11.23
C GLY A 39 -10.01 -30.73 11.80
N ARG A 40 -10.57 -31.78 11.21
CA ARG A 40 -11.89 -32.35 11.54
C ARG A 40 -13.00 -31.31 11.50
N THR A 41 -12.99 -30.46 10.48
CA THR A 41 -13.96 -29.35 10.31
C THR A 41 -14.57 -29.34 8.92
N VAL A 42 -15.85 -28.96 8.86
CA VAL A 42 -16.55 -28.68 7.60
C VAL A 42 -17.10 -27.25 7.64
N VAL A 43 -16.88 -26.53 6.55
CA VAL A 43 -17.39 -25.19 6.34
C VAL A 43 -18.50 -25.24 5.29
N ILE A 44 -19.70 -24.82 5.67
CA ILE A 44 -20.92 -24.91 4.88
C ILE A 44 -21.35 -23.49 4.52
N THR A 45 -21.40 -23.17 3.22
CA THR A 45 -21.91 -21.88 2.73
C THR A 45 -23.33 -22.06 2.21
N HIS A 46 -24.28 -21.28 2.74
CA HIS A 46 -25.70 -21.40 2.39
C HIS A 46 -26.39 -20.03 2.24
N ALA A 47 -27.49 -20.01 1.49
CA ALA A 47 -28.25 -18.80 1.20
C ALA A 47 -29.30 -18.49 2.29
N ASP A 48 -30.03 -19.52 2.75
CA ASP A 48 -31.02 -19.49 3.83
C ASP A 48 -31.11 -20.90 4.45
N ASP A 49 -31.69 -21.01 5.66
CA ASP A 49 -31.95 -22.24 6.43
C ASP A 49 -30.79 -22.85 7.26
N GLY A 50 -30.05 -22.02 8.00
CA GLY A 50 -28.98 -22.48 8.91
C GLY A 50 -29.47 -23.39 10.04
N ALA A 51 -30.74 -23.26 10.46
CA ALA A 51 -31.34 -24.10 11.49
C ALA A 51 -31.58 -25.54 11.00
N GLU A 52 -32.03 -25.73 9.75
CA GLU A 52 -32.14 -27.07 9.16
C GLU A 52 -30.76 -27.73 9.02
N ILE A 53 -29.76 -26.96 8.58
CA ILE A 53 -28.38 -27.46 8.44
C ILE A 53 -27.83 -27.93 9.79
N GLU A 54 -28.01 -27.17 10.86
CA GLU A 54 -27.53 -27.56 12.19
C GLU A 54 -28.22 -28.83 12.70
N ARG A 55 -29.54 -28.96 12.47
CA ARG A 55 -30.28 -30.19 12.80
C ARG A 55 -29.75 -31.40 12.04
N LEU A 56 -29.56 -31.27 10.72
CA LEU A 56 -29.04 -32.34 9.87
C LEU A 56 -27.63 -32.77 10.26
N MET A 57 -26.79 -31.81 10.65
CA MET A 57 -25.46 -32.07 11.19
C MET A 57 -25.51 -32.80 12.55
N GLY A 58 -26.47 -32.47 13.40
CA GLY A 58 -26.73 -33.20 14.65
C GLY A 58 -27.13 -34.66 14.43
N ASP A 59 -27.92 -34.93 13.38
CA ASP A 59 -28.43 -36.27 13.07
C ASP A 59 -27.36 -37.23 12.50
N LEU A 60 -26.20 -36.71 12.06
CA LEU A 60 -25.13 -37.50 11.42
C LEU A 60 -24.44 -38.49 12.37
N ASN A 61 -24.68 -38.44 13.68
CA ASN A 61 -24.01 -39.27 14.71
C ASN A 61 -22.46 -39.21 14.70
N LEU A 62 -21.87 -38.26 13.97
CA LEU A 62 -20.42 -38.02 13.90
C LEU A 62 -19.91 -37.02 14.96
N GLY A 63 -20.77 -36.61 15.88
CA GLY A 63 -20.47 -35.64 16.94
C GLY A 63 -20.31 -34.20 16.43
N ALA A 64 -20.99 -33.84 15.34
CA ALA A 64 -20.89 -32.50 14.78
C ALA A 64 -21.35 -31.43 15.77
N ALA A 65 -20.51 -30.43 16.00
CA ALA A 65 -20.81 -29.28 16.83
C ALA A 65 -20.54 -27.98 16.05
N LEU A 66 -21.49 -27.05 16.10
CA LEU A 66 -21.33 -25.74 15.51
C LEU A 66 -20.25 -24.95 16.27
N VAL A 67 -19.25 -24.45 15.56
CA VAL A 67 -18.13 -23.69 16.12
C VAL A 67 -18.28 -22.19 15.82
N GLY A 68 -18.87 -21.84 14.68
CA GLY A 68 -19.02 -20.44 14.29
C GLY A 68 -20.04 -20.25 13.18
N ARG A 69 -20.60 -19.04 13.14
CA ARG A 69 -21.44 -18.53 12.05
C ARG A 69 -20.93 -17.17 11.66
N GLU A 70 -20.70 -16.97 10.37
CA GLU A 70 -20.15 -15.73 9.83
C GLU A 70 -20.93 -15.35 8.57
N ASN A 71 -21.20 -14.06 8.39
CA ASN A 71 -21.84 -13.58 7.18
C ASN A 71 -20.82 -13.57 6.04
N VAL A 72 -21.18 -14.15 4.88
CA VAL A 72 -20.26 -14.22 3.72
C VAL A 72 -19.84 -12.83 3.26
N ALA A 73 -20.74 -11.83 3.31
CA ALA A 73 -20.42 -10.47 2.92
C ALA A 73 -19.43 -9.81 3.91
N GLU A 74 -19.53 -10.12 5.20
CA GLU A 74 -18.58 -9.64 6.21
C GLU A 74 -17.20 -10.30 6.04
N LEU A 75 -17.17 -11.60 5.71
CA LEU A 75 -15.94 -12.32 5.41
C LEU A 75 -15.24 -11.81 4.15
N GLU A 76 -16.01 -11.55 3.09
CA GLU A 76 -15.50 -10.95 1.85
C GLU A 76 -14.96 -9.54 2.10
N ALA A 77 -15.66 -8.72 2.89
CA ALA A 77 -15.19 -7.39 3.28
C ALA A 77 -13.90 -7.45 4.12
N GLN A 78 -13.82 -8.34 5.10
CA GLN A 78 -12.61 -8.53 5.91
C GLN A 78 -11.42 -9.06 5.09
N ALA A 79 -11.68 -9.95 4.12
CA ALA A 79 -10.66 -10.44 3.22
C ALA A 79 -10.13 -9.32 2.29
N ASP A 80 -11.01 -8.45 1.80
CA ASP A 80 -10.64 -7.30 0.98
C ASP A 80 -9.82 -6.28 1.79
N ASP A 81 -10.24 -5.96 3.02
CA ASP A 81 -9.48 -5.11 3.96
C ASP A 81 -8.05 -5.66 4.20
N GLY A 82 -7.95 -6.98 4.40
CA GLY A 82 -6.67 -7.67 4.58
C GLY A 82 -5.77 -7.58 3.34
N GLN A 83 -6.34 -7.68 2.14
CA GLN A 83 -5.63 -7.55 0.88
C GLN A 83 -5.19 -6.10 0.61
N GLN A 84 -6.08 -5.13 0.81
CA GLN A 84 -5.79 -3.70 0.67
C GLN A 84 -4.66 -3.28 1.61
N ARG A 85 -4.71 -3.71 2.88
CA ARG A 85 -3.66 -3.44 3.87
C ARG A 85 -2.30 -3.99 3.42
N ARG A 86 -2.24 -5.22 2.89
CA ARG A 86 -0.99 -5.80 2.38
C ARG A 86 -0.43 -5.03 1.19
N VAL A 87 -1.30 -4.60 0.27
CA VAL A 87 -0.92 -3.79 -0.89
C VAL A 87 -0.32 -2.46 -0.44
N LEU A 88 -1.00 -1.74 0.45
CA LEU A 88 -0.51 -0.46 1.00
C LEU A 88 0.82 -0.62 1.74
N ILE A 89 0.99 -1.67 2.54
CA ILE A 89 2.27 -1.97 3.20
C ILE A 89 3.37 -2.23 2.17
N THR A 90 3.07 -2.93 1.09
CA THR A 90 4.04 -3.22 0.03
C THR A 90 4.51 -1.93 -0.64
N VAL A 91 3.58 -1.07 -1.05
CA VAL A 91 3.90 0.24 -1.67
C VAL A 91 4.64 1.16 -0.70
N LEU A 92 4.23 1.18 0.58
CA LEU A 92 4.92 1.92 1.64
C LEU A 92 6.38 1.48 1.78
N LEU A 93 6.66 0.18 1.82
CA LEU A 93 8.01 -0.34 1.96
C LEU A 93 8.87 -0.03 0.74
N ILE A 94 8.28 -0.06 -0.47
CA ILE A 94 8.97 0.34 -1.70
C ILE A 94 9.35 1.83 -1.64
N ASN A 95 8.39 2.74 -1.41
CA ASN A 95 8.68 4.18 -1.33
C ASN A 95 9.66 4.51 -0.20
N ALA A 96 9.53 3.89 0.98
CA ALA A 96 10.46 4.12 2.08
C ALA A 96 11.88 3.63 1.78
N GLY A 97 12.02 2.49 1.07
CA GLY A 97 13.30 1.96 0.64
C GLY A 97 13.97 2.85 -0.41
N LEU A 98 13.19 3.29 -1.40
CA LEU A 98 13.64 4.22 -2.43
C LEU A 98 14.02 5.58 -1.84
N PHE A 99 13.24 6.13 -0.90
CA PHE A 99 13.61 7.35 -0.17
C PHE A 99 15.02 7.28 0.42
N VAL A 100 15.34 6.21 1.17
CA VAL A 100 16.67 6.08 1.80
C VAL A 100 17.77 5.99 0.74
N LEU A 101 17.52 5.21 -0.31
CA LEU A 101 18.47 5.02 -1.40
C LEU A 101 18.72 6.32 -2.17
N GLU A 102 17.67 7.02 -2.58
CA GLU A 102 17.74 8.27 -3.34
C GLU A 102 18.30 9.43 -2.52
N LEU A 103 17.97 9.51 -1.23
CA LEU A 103 18.56 10.52 -0.35
C LEU A 103 20.08 10.28 -0.23
N ALA A 104 20.49 9.05 0.06
CA ALA A 104 21.91 8.71 0.17
C ALA A 104 22.64 8.96 -1.16
N ALA A 105 22.08 8.49 -2.27
CA ALA A 105 22.64 8.70 -3.59
C ALA A 105 22.66 10.17 -4.00
N GLY A 106 21.62 10.95 -3.70
CA GLY A 106 21.53 12.37 -4.03
C GLY A 106 22.59 13.19 -3.30
N LEU A 107 22.85 12.86 -2.02
CA LEU A 107 23.94 13.48 -1.26
C LEU A 107 25.32 13.09 -1.82
N LEU A 108 25.53 11.81 -2.17
CA LEU A 108 26.78 11.33 -2.77
C LEU A 108 27.01 11.91 -4.17
N ALA A 109 25.95 12.01 -4.97
CA ALA A 109 25.96 12.54 -6.32
C ALA A 109 25.92 14.06 -6.37
N GLN A 110 25.76 14.75 -5.23
CA GLN A 110 25.54 16.20 -5.16
C GLN A 110 24.34 16.67 -6.02
N SER A 111 23.32 15.83 -6.19
CA SER A 111 22.13 16.11 -7.02
C SER A 111 20.97 16.59 -6.16
N MET A 112 20.49 17.80 -6.42
CA MET A 112 19.30 18.34 -5.78
C MET A 112 18.02 17.70 -6.35
N GLY A 113 18.04 17.23 -7.60
CA GLY A 113 16.94 16.45 -8.19
C GLY A 113 16.66 15.17 -7.40
N LEU A 114 17.69 14.34 -7.18
CA LEU A 114 17.56 13.11 -6.38
C LEU A 114 17.16 13.38 -4.93
N VAL A 115 17.74 14.41 -4.30
CA VAL A 115 17.35 14.78 -2.92
C VAL A 115 15.90 15.21 -2.89
N ALA A 116 15.43 16.03 -3.83
CA ALA A 116 14.05 16.48 -3.86
C ALA A 116 13.07 15.31 -4.10
N ASP A 117 13.38 14.41 -5.03
CA ASP A 117 12.61 13.18 -5.31
C ASP A 117 12.48 12.32 -4.04
N SER A 118 13.59 12.09 -3.33
CA SER A 118 13.57 11.34 -2.07
C SER A 118 12.63 11.97 -1.03
N LEU A 119 12.56 13.29 -0.93
CA LEU A 119 11.69 13.97 0.03
C LEU A 119 10.22 13.91 -0.36
N ASP A 120 9.90 13.82 -1.66
CA ASP A 120 8.56 13.52 -2.15
C ASP A 120 8.15 12.08 -1.79
N MET A 121 9.05 11.11 -1.99
CA MET A 121 8.80 9.73 -1.56
C MET A 121 8.60 9.59 -0.04
N LEU A 122 9.34 10.36 0.76
CA LEU A 122 9.12 10.44 2.19
C LEU A 122 7.75 11.03 2.51
N ALA A 123 7.31 12.02 1.74
CA ALA A 123 5.99 12.62 1.90
C ALA A 123 4.88 11.59 1.70
N ASP A 124 4.96 10.84 0.62
CA ASP A 124 4.01 9.79 0.28
C ASP A 124 4.03 8.65 1.29
N ALA A 125 5.21 8.22 1.72
CA ALA A 125 5.35 7.20 2.75
C ALA A 125 4.66 7.60 4.07
N ILE A 126 4.73 8.88 4.47
CA ILE A 126 4.01 9.36 5.64
C ILE A 126 2.50 9.37 5.41
N VAL A 127 2.03 9.79 4.24
CA VAL A 127 0.60 9.77 3.89
C VAL A 127 0.05 8.33 3.89
N TYR A 128 0.80 7.36 3.36
CA TYR A 128 0.44 5.94 3.41
C TYR A 128 0.44 5.40 4.82
N SER A 129 1.45 5.74 5.63
CA SER A 129 1.52 5.34 7.03
C SER A 129 0.33 5.88 7.83
N LEU A 130 -0.06 7.15 7.58
CA LEU A 130 -1.23 7.76 8.17
C LEU A 130 -2.53 7.08 7.72
N SER A 131 -2.63 6.71 6.44
CA SER A 131 -3.80 6.00 5.90
C SER A 131 -3.95 4.61 6.52
N LEU A 132 -2.84 3.87 6.66
CA LEU A 132 -2.80 2.57 7.35
C LEU A 132 -3.12 2.69 8.84
N TYR A 133 -2.55 3.69 9.52
CA TYR A 133 -2.83 3.96 10.94
C TYR A 133 -4.26 4.48 11.16
N ALA A 134 -4.88 5.07 10.15
CA ALA A 134 -6.24 5.56 10.22
C ALA A 134 -7.29 4.44 10.31
N VAL A 135 -6.95 3.21 9.92
CA VAL A 135 -7.83 2.05 10.06
C VAL A 135 -7.90 1.66 11.54
N GLY A 136 -8.98 2.04 12.24
CA GLY A 136 -9.29 1.61 13.60
C GLY A 136 -8.94 2.57 14.76
N GLN A 137 -8.36 3.75 14.50
CA GLN A 137 -7.95 4.72 15.55
C GLN A 137 -8.85 5.96 15.66
N ALA A 138 -8.85 6.62 16.82
CA ALA A 138 -9.55 7.88 17.07
C ALA A 138 -9.01 9.04 16.21
N ALA A 139 -9.90 9.86 15.65
CA ALA A 139 -9.59 10.91 14.67
C ALA A 139 -8.56 11.96 15.16
N ALA A 140 -8.51 12.25 16.47
CA ALA A 140 -7.64 13.27 17.05
C ALA A 140 -6.13 12.93 16.94
N HIS A 141 -5.75 11.65 17.06
CA HIS A 141 -4.34 11.24 16.93
C HIS A 141 -3.85 11.41 15.48
N LYS A 142 -4.73 11.18 14.50
CA LYS A 142 -4.43 11.29 13.06
C LYS A 142 -4.07 12.72 12.66
N GLN A 143 -4.85 13.70 13.15
CA GLN A 143 -4.62 15.12 12.85
C GLN A 143 -3.31 15.65 13.45
N ARG A 144 -2.87 15.14 14.61
CA ARG A 144 -1.61 15.57 15.23
C ARG A 144 -0.40 15.08 14.44
N VAL A 145 -0.39 13.80 14.05
CA VAL A 145 0.70 13.21 13.26
C VAL A 145 0.77 13.85 11.86
N ALA A 146 -0.38 14.05 11.20
CA ALA A 146 -0.44 14.76 9.92
C ALA A 146 0.13 16.19 10.00
N ARG A 147 -0.18 16.93 11.08
CA ARG A 147 0.40 18.27 11.29
C ARG A 147 1.91 18.26 11.50
N LEU A 148 2.41 17.37 12.36
CA LEU A 148 3.85 17.28 12.61
C LEU A 148 4.61 16.93 11.33
N SER A 149 4.07 15.99 10.54
CA SER A 149 4.61 15.65 9.22
C SER A 149 4.61 16.84 8.27
N GLY A 150 3.48 17.55 8.14
CA GLY A 150 3.39 18.73 7.28
C GLY A 150 4.39 19.82 7.64
N TYR A 151 4.62 20.09 8.93
CA TYR A 151 5.65 21.05 9.35
C TYR A 151 7.06 20.56 9.04
N PHE A 152 7.34 19.28 9.26
CA PHE A 152 8.64 18.68 8.96
C PHE A 152 8.96 18.76 7.46
N GLN A 153 7.99 18.43 6.60
CA GLN A 153 8.14 18.51 5.15
C GLN A 153 8.31 19.94 4.66
N LEU A 154 7.56 20.91 5.22
CA LEU A 154 7.76 22.32 4.88
C LEU A 154 9.16 22.81 5.24
N LEU A 155 9.69 22.39 6.40
CA LEU A 155 11.05 22.74 6.81
C LEU A 155 12.09 22.16 5.85
N LEU A 156 11.93 20.90 5.46
CA LEU A 156 12.79 20.23 4.50
C LEU A 156 12.72 20.85 3.10
N ALA A 157 11.52 21.15 2.60
CA ALA A 157 11.31 21.81 1.31
C ALA A 157 11.93 23.22 1.31
N ALA A 158 11.73 23.99 2.38
CA ALA A 158 12.35 25.32 2.53
C ALA A 158 13.87 25.23 2.53
N PHE A 159 14.44 24.27 3.27
CA PHE A 159 15.87 24.01 3.27
C PHE A 159 16.39 23.64 1.87
N GLY A 160 15.68 22.75 1.18
CA GLY A 160 15.99 22.34 -0.20
C GLY A 160 16.00 23.52 -1.18
N VAL A 161 14.99 24.39 -1.13
CA VAL A 161 14.92 25.60 -1.96
C VAL A 161 16.08 26.56 -1.65
N VAL A 162 16.42 26.77 -0.38
CA VAL A 162 17.57 27.60 0.03
C VAL A 162 18.87 27.01 -0.49
N GLU A 163 19.05 25.69 -0.39
CA GLU A 163 20.23 24.99 -0.89
C GLU A 163 20.35 25.09 -2.42
N VAL A 164 19.24 24.93 -3.14
CA VAL A 164 19.19 25.13 -4.60
C VAL A 164 19.59 26.56 -4.97
N ALA A 165 19.04 27.57 -4.29
CA ALA A 165 19.38 28.97 -4.52
C ALA A 165 20.88 29.24 -4.27
N ARG A 166 21.41 28.71 -3.17
CA ARG A 166 22.85 28.80 -2.83
C ARG A 166 23.72 28.18 -3.92
N ARG A 167 23.33 27.02 -4.45
CA ARG A 167 24.07 26.32 -5.52
C ARG A 167 23.98 27.02 -6.87
N PHE A 168 22.84 27.65 -7.16
CA PHE A 168 22.66 28.52 -8.32
C PHE A 168 23.60 29.73 -8.31
N LEU A 169 23.87 30.30 -7.14
CA LEU A 169 24.75 31.46 -6.96
C LEU A 169 26.26 31.12 -6.99
N GLY A 170 26.62 29.88 -7.31
CA GLY A 170 28.01 29.47 -7.56
C GLY A 170 28.57 28.47 -6.56
N ALA A 171 27.85 28.11 -5.50
CA ALA A 171 28.31 27.09 -4.55
C ALA A 171 28.10 25.66 -5.08
N GLY A 172 29.01 24.74 -4.74
CA GLY A 172 28.86 23.30 -4.98
C GLY A 172 29.30 22.80 -6.36
N ASP A 173 29.68 21.53 -6.38
CA ASP A 173 30.22 20.83 -7.55
C ASP A 173 29.12 20.39 -8.54
N GLU A 174 29.55 19.95 -9.72
CA GLU A 174 28.68 19.34 -10.71
C GLU A 174 28.15 17.98 -10.22
N PRO A 175 26.85 17.70 -10.38
CA PRO A 175 26.31 16.44 -9.93
C PRO A 175 26.76 15.28 -10.80
N SER A 176 26.90 14.10 -10.20
CA SER A 176 27.27 12.88 -10.91
C SER A 176 26.11 12.40 -11.79
N PHE A 177 26.17 12.68 -13.09
CA PHE A 177 25.13 12.26 -14.04
C PHE A 177 24.89 10.74 -14.03
N SER A 178 25.95 9.94 -13.85
CA SER A 178 25.85 8.47 -13.80
C SER A 178 25.03 7.99 -12.62
N LEU A 179 25.24 8.58 -11.44
CA LEU A 179 24.45 8.26 -10.25
C LEU A 179 23.02 8.77 -10.38
N MET A 180 22.82 9.99 -10.91
CA MET A 180 21.49 10.54 -11.17
C MET A 180 20.65 9.60 -12.03
N ILE A 181 21.16 9.23 -13.22
CA ILE A 181 20.42 8.39 -14.16
C ILE A 181 20.25 6.98 -13.59
N GLY A 182 21.31 6.38 -13.05
CA GLY A 182 21.27 5.00 -12.54
C GLY A 182 20.27 4.82 -11.40
N ILE A 183 20.27 5.76 -10.45
CA ILE A 183 19.38 5.70 -9.28
C ILE A 183 17.94 6.05 -9.68
N SER A 184 17.75 7.06 -10.52
CA SER A 184 16.39 7.41 -11.00
C SER A 184 15.77 6.29 -11.84
N LEU A 185 16.56 5.51 -12.58
CA LEU A 185 16.06 4.31 -13.27
C LEU A 185 15.63 3.21 -12.29
N LEU A 186 16.36 3.04 -11.19
CA LEU A 186 15.99 2.08 -10.14
C LEU A 186 14.71 2.52 -9.42
N ALA A 187 14.60 3.81 -9.09
CA ALA A 187 13.41 4.40 -8.50
C ALA A 187 12.20 4.29 -9.42
N LEU A 188 12.38 4.61 -10.71
CA LEU A 188 11.36 4.43 -11.75
C LEU A 188 10.87 2.97 -11.80
N ALA A 189 11.78 1.99 -11.75
CA ALA A 189 11.40 0.58 -11.74
C ALA A 189 10.59 0.21 -10.48
N GLY A 190 10.98 0.75 -9.32
CA GLY A 190 10.23 0.56 -8.08
C GLY A 190 8.84 1.19 -8.11
N ASN A 191 8.70 2.41 -8.63
CA ASN A 191 7.41 3.08 -8.77
C ASN A 191 6.50 2.40 -9.79
N VAL A 192 7.05 1.91 -10.91
CA VAL A 192 6.30 1.07 -11.85
C VAL A 192 5.83 -0.23 -11.18
N ALA A 193 6.68 -0.88 -10.37
CA ALA A 193 6.28 -2.05 -9.60
C ALA A 193 5.13 -1.72 -8.62
N SER A 194 5.21 -0.59 -7.92
CA SER A 194 4.13 -0.09 -7.06
C SER A 194 2.82 0.13 -7.84
N LEU A 195 2.87 0.74 -9.02
CA LEU A 195 1.68 0.89 -9.89
C LEU A 195 1.08 -0.45 -10.30
N VAL A 196 1.89 -1.44 -10.65
CA VAL A 196 1.41 -2.78 -11.02
C VAL A 196 0.73 -3.46 -9.82
N VAL A 197 1.29 -3.33 -8.62
CA VAL A 197 0.69 -3.87 -7.39
C VAL A 197 -0.64 -3.18 -7.09
N LEU A 198 -0.70 -1.85 -7.19
CA LEU A 198 -1.93 -1.06 -6.99
C LEU A 198 -3.02 -1.41 -8.01
N GLN A 199 -2.66 -1.55 -9.29
CA GLN A 199 -3.62 -1.90 -10.36
C GLN A 199 -4.26 -3.28 -10.15
N ARG A 200 -3.50 -4.26 -9.63
CA ARG A 200 -4.02 -5.60 -9.35
C ARG A 200 -5.03 -5.62 -8.21
N ALA A 201 -4.96 -4.66 -7.28
CA ALA A 201 -5.86 -4.58 -6.14
C ALA A 201 -7.27 -4.05 -6.51
N ARG A 202 -7.44 -3.37 -7.65
CA ARG A 202 -8.74 -2.90 -8.22
C ARG A 202 -9.75 -2.31 -7.21
N SER A 203 -9.28 -1.61 -6.18
CA SER A 203 -10.16 -0.97 -5.19
C SER A 203 -10.57 0.44 -5.61
N GLN A 204 -11.84 0.81 -5.35
CA GLN A 204 -12.41 2.13 -5.61
C GLN A 204 -12.17 3.12 -4.46
N GLU A 205 -11.57 2.65 -3.37
CA GLU A 205 -11.25 3.40 -2.16
C GLU A 205 -10.48 4.69 -2.46
N VAL A 206 -10.84 5.77 -1.75
CA VAL A 206 -10.20 7.09 -1.93
C VAL A 206 -8.70 7.04 -1.67
N HIS A 207 -8.27 6.26 -0.67
CA HIS A 207 -6.87 6.12 -0.31
C HIS A 207 -6.06 5.39 -1.40
N MET A 208 -6.66 4.40 -2.09
CA MET A 208 -6.03 3.68 -3.20
C MET A 208 -5.88 4.56 -4.45
N ARG A 209 -6.89 5.38 -4.75
CA ARG A 209 -6.82 6.36 -5.83
C ARG A 209 -5.74 7.41 -5.57
N ALA A 210 -5.64 7.89 -4.33
CA ALA A 210 -4.59 8.80 -3.92
C ALA A 210 -3.19 8.17 -4.12
N SER A 211 -2.99 6.92 -3.67
CA SER A 211 -1.73 6.19 -3.90
C SER A 211 -1.36 6.08 -5.38
N TRP A 212 -2.34 5.80 -6.25
CA TRP A 212 -2.07 5.73 -7.68
C TRP A 212 -1.63 7.07 -8.28
N ILE A 213 -2.23 8.18 -7.85
CA ILE A 213 -1.85 9.54 -8.29
C ILE A 213 -0.43 9.86 -7.84
N PHE A 214 -0.12 9.61 -6.56
CA PHE A 214 1.20 9.87 -5.97
C PHE A 214 2.30 9.07 -6.68
N THR A 215 2.15 7.75 -6.81
CA THR A 215 3.14 6.94 -7.53
C THR A 215 3.27 7.32 -9.01
N THR A 216 2.21 7.83 -9.64
CA THR A 216 2.31 8.35 -11.03
C THR A 216 3.11 9.65 -11.09
N ASN A 217 2.99 10.52 -10.08
CA ASN A 217 3.83 11.71 -9.97
C ASN A 217 5.29 11.31 -9.75
N ASP A 218 5.59 10.34 -8.89
CA ASP A 218 6.96 9.84 -8.67
C ASP A 218 7.60 9.40 -9.99
N VAL A 219 6.86 8.66 -10.82
CA VAL A 219 7.32 8.27 -12.17
C VAL A 219 7.70 9.49 -13.02
N LEU A 220 6.90 10.55 -13.00
CA LEU A 220 7.20 11.78 -13.76
C LEU A 220 8.43 12.50 -13.20
N VAL A 221 8.58 12.53 -11.88
CA VAL A 221 9.75 13.12 -11.22
C VAL A 221 11.02 12.34 -11.58
N ASN A 222 11.02 11.01 -11.46
CA ASN A 222 12.16 10.18 -11.84
C ASN A 222 12.56 10.39 -13.31
N ILE A 223 11.57 10.46 -14.23
CA ILE A 223 11.83 10.80 -15.65
C ILE A 223 12.48 12.18 -15.76
N GLY A 224 11.98 13.17 -15.02
CA GLY A 224 12.56 14.51 -14.94
C GLY A 224 14.02 14.49 -14.49
N VAL A 225 14.36 13.71 -13.46
CA VAL A 225 15.74 13.58 -12.96
C VAL A 225 16.63 12.83 -13.96
N ILE A 226 16.13 11.81 -14.65
CA ILE A 226 16.85 11.13 -15.75
C ILE A 226 17.19 12.12 -16.86
N VAL A 227 16.22 12.92 -17.30
CA VAL A 227 16.41 13.95 -18.33
C VAL A 227 17.40 15.01 -17.84
N ALA A 228 17.29 15.46 -16.59
CA ALA A 228 18.25 16.38 -15.99
C ALA A 228 19.66 15.81 -15.96
N GLY A 229 19.84 14.54 -15.57
CA GLY A 229 21.13 13.86 -15.59
C GLY A 229 21.73 13.79 -16.99
N ALA A 230 20.92 13.47 -18.01
CA ALA A 230 21.36 13.48 -19.40
C ALA A 230 21.79 14.88 -19.87
N LEU A 231 21.06 15.92 -19.46
CA LEU A 231 21.41 17.32 -19.76
C LEU A 231 22.66 17.79 -19.00
N VAL A 232 22.85 17.36 -17.75
CA VAL A 232 24.08 17.62 -16.99
C VAL A 232 25.28 17.02 -17.74
N PHE A 233 25.16 15.78 -18.20
CA PHE A 233 26.20 15.14 -19.01
C PHE A 233 26.49 15.90 -20.31
N ALA A 234 25.45 16.32 -21.03
CA ALA A 234 25.60 17.01 -22.31
C ALA A 234 26.14 18.45 -22.18
N THR A 235 25.80 19.15 -21.09
CA THR A 235 26.12 20.57 -20.91
C THR A 235 27.30 20.82 -19.98
N GLY A 236 27.72 19.84 -19.17
CA GLY A 236 28.69 20.03 -18.10
C GLY A 236 28.21 21.05 -17.05
N SER A 237 26.90 21.18 -16.86
CA SER A 237 26.32 22.19 -15.97
C SER A 237 25.38 21.56 -14.96
N LYS A 238 25.43 22.04 -13.71
CA LYS A 238 24.49 21.68 -12.63
C LYS A 238 23.08 22.28 -12.79
N VAL A 239 22.91 23.25 -13.69
CA VAL A 239 21.64 23.99 -13.84
C VAL A 239 20.42 23.09 -14.12
N PRO A 240 20.48 22.07 -15.01
CA PRO A 240 19.34 21.20 -15.26
C PRO A 240 18.86 20.46 -13.99
N ASP A 241 19.80 19.94 -13.19
CA ASP A 241 19.50 19.28 -11.91
C ASP A 241 18.85 20.23 -10.91
N LEU A 242 19.41 21.44 -10.77
CA LEU A 242 18.89 22.45 -9.85
C LEU A 242 17.47 22.91 -10.23
N LEU A 243 17.16 23.02 -11.52
CA LEU A 243 15.81 23.37 -11.99
C LEU A 243 14.79 22.29 -11.64
N VAL A 244 15.13 21.02 -11.88
CA VAL A 244 14.26 19.89 -11.52
C VAL A 244 14.10 19.79 -10.01
N GLY A 245 15.20 19.87 -9.26
CA GLY A 245 15.17 19.89 -7.79
C GLY A 245 14.30 21.03 -7.23
N ALA A 246 14.43 22.25 -7.78
CA ALA A 246 13.59 23.38 -7.38
C ALA A 246 12.09 23.12 -7.60
N ALA A 247 11.74 22.56 -8.77
CA ALA A 247 10.36 22.25 -9.11
C ALA A 247 9.76 21.21 -8.14
N VAL A 248 10.52 20.16 -7.84
CA VAL A 248 10.08 19.08 -6.93
C VAL A 248 9.99 19.59 -5.49
N PHE A 249 10.97 20.36 -4.97
CA PHE A 249 10.84 20.95 -3.63
C PHE A 249 9.62 21.87 -3.50
N CYS A 250 9.31 22.66 -4.54
CA CYS A 250 8.09 23.47 -4.56
C CYS A 250 6.83 22.60 -4.50
N LEU A 251 6.81 21.46 -5.21
CA LEU A 251 5.72 20.49 -5.18
C LEU A 251 5.54 19.86 -3.79
N VAL A 252 6.62 19.39 -3.18
CA VAL A 252 6.63 18.86 -1.80
C VAL A 252 6.14 19.90 -0.81
N GLY A 253 6.63 21.14 -0.91
CA GLY A 253 6.22 22.24 -0.05
C GLY A 253 4.74 22.60 -0.20
N TYR A 254 4.22 22.59 -1.44
CA TYR A 254 2.81 22.79 -1.72
C TYR A 254 1.94 21.67 -1.14
N GLY A 255 2.37 20.41 -1.30
CA GLY A 255 1.72 19.24 -0.70
C GLY A 255 1.64 19.35 0.82
N ALA A 256 2.75 19.67 1.47
CA ALA A 256 2.84 19.87 2.91
C ALA A 256 1.94 21.02 3.41
N PHE A 257 1.91 22.15 2.70
CA PHE A 257 1.02 23.26 3.03
C PHE A 257 -0.46 22.85 2.94
N ARG A 258 -0.83 22.08 1.91
CA ARG A 258 -2.19 21.57 1.74
C ARG A 258 -2.59 20.61 2.87
N ILE A 259 -1.69 19.73 3.32
CA ILE A 259 -1.91 18.85 4.48
C ILE A 259 -2.17 19.69 5.74
N LEU A 260 -1.37 20.73 5.99
CA LEU A 260 -1.55 21.61 7.15
C LEU A 260 -2.88 22.38 7.11
N ARG A 261 -3.36 22.77 5.93
CA ARG A 261 -4.62 23.49 5.77
C ARG A 261 -5.83 22.60 6.05
N ILE A 262 -5.76 21.31 5.69
CA ILE A 262 -6.84 20.33 5.88
C ILE A 262 -6.87 19.80 7.33
N SER A 263 -5.75 19.87 8.04
CA SER A 263 -5.60 19.39 9.42
C SER A 263 -5.80 20.45 10.51
N ARG A 264 -6.23 21.66 10.13
CA ARG A 264 -6.72 22.72 11.01
C ARG A 264 -8.23 22.57 11.23
#